data_AF-A0A1Q3VY17-F1
#
_entry.id   AF-A0A1Q3VY17-F1
#
_cell.length_a   1.000
_cell.length_b   1.000
_cell.length_c   1.000
_cell.angle_alpha   90.00
_cell.angle_beta   90.00
_cell.angle_gamma   90.00
#
_symmetry.space_group_name_H-M   'P 1'
#
loop_
_entity.id
_entity.type
_entity.pdbx_description
1 polymer ?
#
loop_
_entity_poly.entity_id
_entity_poly.type
_entity_poly.pdbx_seq_one_letter_code
_entity_poly.pdbx_strand_id
1 'polypeptide(L)' 'MTTQSELLPDLRADAHVTLRSFVTEFRSLWREFITTAFCPYHPERHYMRGPGPACARKRAAAAKQEKARR' A
#
# COMPACT_ATOMS: atom_id res chain seq x y z
N MET A 1 -30.04 -53.50 -28.15
CA MET A 1 -29.34 -53.27 -26.88
C MET A 1 -28.42 -52.09 -27.06
N THR A 2 -28.92 -50.94 -26.63
CA THR A 2 -28.26 -49.62 -26.66
C THR A 2 -27.17 -49.58 -25.59
N THR A 3 -26.13 -48.75 -25.78
CA THR A 3 -25.56 -47.75 -24.83
C THR A 3 -24.14 -47.43 -25.35
N GLN A 4 -23.92 -46.41 -26.20
CA GLN A 4 -23.82 -44.97 -25.86
C GLN A 4 -22.55 -44.70 -25.01
N SER A 5 -21.36 -44.50 -25.58
CA SER A 5 -20.83 -43.25 -26.14
C SER A 5 -20.88 -42.02 -25.21
N GLU A 6 -20.54 -42.16 -23.92
CA GLU A 6 -20.41 -41.03 -22.97
C GLU A 6 -19.15 -41.13 -22.08
N LEU A 7 -17.95 -40.88 -22.62
CA LEU A 7 -16.73 -40.77 -21.79
C LEU A 7 -15.82 -39.61 -22.18
N LEU A 8 -16.39 -38.43 -22.44
CA LEU A 8 -15.55 -37.22 -22.46
C LEU A 8 -16.35 -36.02 -21.95
N PRO A 9 -16.38 -35.80 -20.62
CA PRO A 9 -16.93 -34.59 -20.08
C PRO A 9 -16.07 -33.39 -20.49
N ASP A 10 -16.76 -32.27 -20.53
CA ASP A 10 -16.43 -30.99 -21.14
C ASP A 10 -15.23 -30.29 -20.49
N LEU A 11 -14.02 -30.73 -20.86
CA LEU A 11 -12.74 -30.13 -20.47
C LEU A 11 -12.67 -28.60 -20.75
N ARG A 12 -13.57 -28.09 -21.60
CA ARG A 12 -13.64 -26.69 -22.02
C ARG A 12 -14.38 -25.82 -21.01
N ALA A 13 -15.41 -26.35 -20.32
CA ALA A 13 -16.16 -25.61 -19.31
C ALA A 13 -15.31 -25.29 -18.07
N ASP A 14 -14.49 -26.24 -17.61
CA ASP A 14 -13.61 -26.06 -16.44
C ASP A 14 -12.49 -25.03 -16.69
N ALA A 15 -12.02 -24.92 -17.95
CA ALA A 15 -11.01 -23.94 -18.33
C ALA A 15 -11.52 -22.48 -18.23
N HIS A 16 -12.81 -22.25 -18.49
CA HIS A 16 -13.40 -20.91 -18.41
C HIS A 16 -13.60 -20.45 -16.96
N VAL A 17 -13.95 -21.37 -16.06
CA VAL A 17 -14.11 -21.07 -14.63
C VAL A 17 -12.75 -20.76 -13.99
N THR A 18 -11.73 -21.55 -14.32
CA THR A 18 -10.37 -21.36 -13.79
C THR A 18 -9.72 -20.07 -14.28
N LEU A 19 -9.75 -19.78 -15.59
CA LEU A 19 -9.17 -18.54 -16.13
C LEU A 19 -9.84 -17.29 -15.53
N ARG A 20 -11.17 -17.34 -15.33
CA ARG A 20 -11.92 -16.22 -14.76
C ARG A 20 -11.57 -15.99 -13.29
N SER A 21 -11.32 -17.06 -12.52
CA SER A 21 -10.81 -16.98 -11.15
C SER A 21 -9.40 -16.37 -11.10
N PHE A 22 -8.50 -16.83 -11.96
CA PHE A 22 -7.14 -16.29 -12.06
C PHE A 22 -7.12 -14.80 -12.40
N VAL A 23 -7.95 -14.36 -13.37
CA VAL A 23 -8.05 -12.95 -13.75
C VAL A 23 -8.55 -12.10 -12.57
N THR A 24 -9.51 -12.61 -11.77
CA THR A 24 -10.00 -11.86 -10.61
C THR A 24 -8.94 -11.70 -9.52
N GLU A 25 -8.20 -12.75 -9.21
CA GLU A 25 -7.12 -12.72 -8.22
C GLU A 25 -5.95 -11.84 -8.67
N PHE A 26 -5.55 -11.99 -9.93
CA PHE A 26 -4.51 -11.18 -10.55
C PHE A 26 -4.87 -9.69 -10.53
N ARG A 27 -6.14 -9.35 -10.80
CA ARG A 27 -6.62 -7.96 -10.75
C ARG A 27 -6.55 -7.37 -9.34
N SER A 28 -6.89 -8.15 -8.31
CA SER A 28 -6.75 -7.66 -6.92
C SER A 28 -5.30 -7.38 -6.55
N LEU A 29 -4.39 -8.29 -6.91
CA LEU A 29 -2.96 -8.13 -6.67
C LEU A 29 -2.40 -6.91 -7.40
N TRP A 30 -2.76 -6.73 -8.68
CA TRP A 30 -2.35 -5.58 -9.47
C TRP A 30 -2.85 -4.24 -8.91
N ARG A 31 -4.08 -4.21 -8.37
CA ARG A 31 -4.62 -2.98 -7.78
C ARG A 31 -3.85 -2.58 -6.52
N GLU A 32 -3.52 -3.53 -5.67
CA GLU A 32 -2.73 -3.29 -4.45
C GLU A 32 -1.28 -2.92 -4.78
N PHE A 33 -0.70 -3.58 -5.77
CA PHE A 33 0.63 -3.25 -6.29
C PHE A 33 0.70 -1.82 -6.83
N ILE A 34 -0.23 -1.42 -7.71
CA ILE A 34 -0.25 -0.05 -8.25
C ILE A 34 -0.45 0.96 -7.14
N THR A 35 -1.37 0.68 -6.20
CA THR A 35 -1.63 1.57 -5.06
C THR A 35 -0.39 1.75 -4.19
N THR A 36 0.41 0.71 -3.99
CA THR A 36 1.62 0.76 -3.15
C THR A 36 2.81 1.35 -3.89
N ALA A 37 3.04 0.89 -5.11
CA ALA A 37 4.18 1.31 -5.95
C ALA A 37 4.06 2.76 -6.40
N PHE A 38 2.83 3.22 -6.67
CA PHE A 38 2.54 4.59 -7.08
C PHE A 38 1.80 5.39 -6.00
N CYS A 39 1.70 4.87 -4.77
CA CYS A 39 1.35 5.71 -3.62
C CYS A 39 2.42 6.79 -3.59
N PRO A 40 2.07 8.07 -3.79
CA PRO A 40 3.04 9.13 -3.69
C PRO A 40 3.63 9.01 -2.28
N TYR A 41 4.92 8.68 -2.21
CA TYR A 41 5.72 9.00 -1.04
C TYR A 41 5.33 10.44 -0.71
N HIS A 42 4.74 10.69 0.46
CA HIS A 42 4.24 12.00 0.89
C HIS A 42 5.38 12.70 1.64
N PRO A 43 6.34 13.35 0.95
CA PRO A 43 7.46 14.06 1.56
C PRO A 43 6.98 15.16 2.51
N GLU A 44 5.77 15.70 2.30
CA GLU A 44 5.15 16.73 3.13
C GLU A 44 4.90 16.37 4.60
N ARG A 45 4.91 15.07 4.98
CA ARG A 45 4.92 14.68 6.41
C ARG A 45 6.30 14.72 7.05
N HIS A 46 7.37 14.79 6.25
CA HIS A 46 8.75 14.69 6.75
C HIS A 46 9.47 16.02 6.90
N TYR A 47 9.02 17.09 6.23
CA TYR A 47 9.72 18.39 6.26
C TYR A 47 8.91 19.53 6.88
N MET A 48 7.66 19.29 7.27
CA MET A 48 6.82 20.33 7.89
C MET A 48 6.73 20.25 9.43
N ARG A 49 7.50 19.37 10.06
CA ARG A 49 7.78 19.50 11.49
C ARG A 49 8.96 20.47 11.62
N GLY A 50 8.64 21.75 11.75
CA GLY A 50 9.60 22.79 12.12
C GLY A 50 10.44 22.39 13.34
N PRO A 51 11.46 23.20 13.70
CA PRO A 51 12.43 22.85 14.73
C PRO A 51 11.72 22.31 15.99
N GLY A 52 11.91 21.01 16.25
CA GLY A 52 11.08 20.27 17.21
C GLY A 52 11.20 20.78 18.65
N PRO A 53 10.47 20.18 19.60
CA PRO A 53 10.42 20.64 21.00
C PRO A 53 11.81 20.76 21.65
N ALA A 54 12.79 19.96 21.21
CA ALA A 54 14.18 20.10 21.64
C ALA A 54 14.80 21.47 21.27
N CYS A 55 14.51 21.96 20.07
CA CYS A 55 14.96 23.27 19.61
C CYS A 55 14.30 24.42 20.39
N ALA A 56 13.00 24.29 20.70
CA ALA A 56 12.28 25.27 21.52
C ALA A 56 12.87 25.38 22.94
N ARG A 57 13.16 24.23 23.59
CA ARG A 57 13.82 24.19 24.91
C ARG A 57 15.18 24.89 24.91
N LYS A 58 16.00 24.67 23.87
CA LYS A 58 17.32 25.32 23.74
C LYS A 58 17.20 26.85 23.66
N ARG A 59 16.25 27.36 22.87
CA ARG A 59 16.01 28.81 22.75
C ARG A 59 15.51 29.42 24.06
N ALA A 60 14.61 28.73 24.77
CA ALA A 60 14.11 29.17 26.07
C ALA A 60 15.23 29.22 27.14
N ALA A 61 16.14 28.25 27.12
CA ALA A 61 17.31 28.24 28.01
C ALA A 61 18.27 29.39 27.70
N ALA A 62 18.57 29.63 26.42
CA ALA A 62 19.42 30.75 25.99
C ALA A 62 18.82 32.10 26.38
N ALA A 63 17.51 32.28 26.22
CA ALA A 63 16.81 33.51 26.63
C ALA A 63 16.87 33.77 28.16
N LYS A 64 16.82 32.72 28.99
CA LYS A 64 16.99 32.85 30.44
C LYS A 64 18.41 33.29 30.82
N GLN A 65 19.42 32.76 30.13
CA GLN A 65 20.82 33.11 30.39
C GLN A 65 21.11 34.57 30.04
N GLU A 66 20.57 35.06 28.91
CA GLU A 66 20.67 36.46 28.52
C GLU A 66 20.05 37.39 29.58
N LYS A 67 18.88 37.02 30.11
CA LYS A 67 18.15 37.82 31.12
C LYS A 67 18.81 37.81 32.50
N ALA A 68 19.55 36.75 32.84
CA ALA A 68 20.32 36.68 34.08
C ALA A 68 21.67 37.43 34.00
N ARG A 69 22.11 37.77 32.79
CA ARG A 69 23.37 38.46 32.51
C ARG A 69 23.19 39.98 32.36
N ARG A 70 21.95 40.45 32.19
CA ARG A 70 21.55 41.86 32.20
C ARG A 70 21.07 42.24 33.59
#